data_AF-A0A7W6HCS8-F1
#
_entry.id   AF-A0A7W6HCS8-F1
#
_cell.length_a   1.000
_cell.length_b   1.000
_cell.length_c   1.000
_cell.angle_alpha   90.00
_cell.angle_beta   90.00
_cell.angle_gamma   90.00
#
_symmetry.space_group_name_H-M   'P 1'
#
loop_
_entity.id
_entity.type
_entity.pdbx_description
1 polymer ?
#
loop_
_entity_poly.entity_id
_entity_poly.type
_entity_poly.pdbx_seq_one_letter_code
_entity_poly.pdbx_strand_id
1 'polypeptide(L)'
;MDQIQTQALEAVARASAAGSLLIVRQTAARIATANGISSEEHIDELARIIIGEGGRLGVAMEPGLREAIERLKSEGGGSSVAL
;
A
#
# COMPACT_ATOMS: atom_id res chain seq x y z
N MET A 1 0.99 18.86 -7.43
CA MET A 1 1.15 17.45 -7.01
C MET A 1 1.05 16.59 -8.24
N ASP A 2 1.96 15.63 -8.38
CA ASP A 2 1.89 14.64 -9.44
C ASP A 2 0.63 13.75 -9.26
N GLN A 3 -0.01 13.35 -10.36
CA GLN A 3 -1.24 12.55 -10.35
C GLN A 3 -1.03 11.22 -9.60
N ILE A 4 0.16 10.65 -9.75
CA ILE A 4 0.55 9.35 -9.17
C ILE A 4 0.72 9.49 -7.65
N GLN A 5 1.32 10.60 -7.20
CA GLN A 5 1.42 10.91 -5.78
C GLN A 5 0.04 11.09 -5.15
N THR A 6 -0.89 11.76 -5.84
CA THR A 6 -2.28 11.90 -5.37
C THR A 6 -2.94 10.53 -5.16
N GLN A 7 -2.78 9.61 -6.10
CA GLN A 7 -3.33 8.26 -5.99
C GLN A 7 -2.73 7.45 -4.83
N ALA A 8 -1.44 7.63 -4.54
CA ALA A 8 -0.80 7.02 -3.38
C ALA A 8 -1.40 7.53 -2.07
N LEU A 9 -1.58 8.85 -1.93
CA LEU A 9 -2.19 9.46 -0.75
C LEU A 9 -3.66 9.00 -0.58
N GLU A 10 -4.43 8.93 -1.67
CA GLU A 10 -5.79 8.43 -1.64
C GLU A 10 -5.89 6.95 -1.24
N ALA A 11 -4.94 6.11 -1.69
CA ALA A 11 -4.90 4.71 -1.31
C ALA A 11 -4.70 4.56 0.21
N VAL A 12 -3.80 5.37 0.80
CA VAL A 12 -3.60 5.40 2.25
C VAL A 12 -4.83 5.93 2.98
N ALA A 13 -5.43 7.02 2.49
CA ALA A 13 -6.64 7.58 3.10
C ALA A 13 -7.80 6.57 3.10
N ARG A 14 -7.99 5.82 2.01
CA ARG A 14 -8.99 4.74 1.92
C ARG A 14 -8.70 3.62 2.91
N ALA A 15 -7.45 3.19 3.03
CA ALA A 15 -7.07 2.14 3.98
C ALA A 15 -7.28 2.58 5.44
N SER A 16 -6.92 3.82 5.76
CA SER A 16 -7.18 4.44 7.07
C SER A 16 -8.67 4.46 7.40
N ALA A 17 -9.51 4.94 6.47
CA ALA A 17 -10.95 5.01 6.65
C ALA A 17 -11.61 3.63 6.81
N ALA A 18 -11.06 2.61 6.13
CA ALA A 18 -11.57 1.24 6.18
C ALA A 18 -11.03 0.41 7.36
N GLY A 19 -10.00 0.89 8.07
CA GLY A 19 -9.28 0.10 9.06
C GLY A 19 -8.55 -1.10 8.44
N SER A 20 -8.12 -0.98 7.19
CA SER A 20 -7.51 -2.06 6.40
C SER A 20 -5.99 -2.09 6.50
N LEU A 21 -5.43 -3.30 6.37
CA LEU A 21 -4.00 -3.50 6.16
C LEU A 21 -3.61 -3.12 4.72
N LEU A 22 -2.53 -2.36 4.54
CA LEU A 22 -1.92 -2.08 3.24
C LEU A 22 -0.70 -2.96 2.99
N ILE A 23 -0.67 -3.61 1.82
CA ILE A 23 0.55 -4.23 1.30
C ILE A 23 1.26 -3.18 0.45
N VAL A 24 2.32 -2.58 0.99
CA VAL A 24 2.96 -1.38 0.43
C VAL A 24 3.42 -1.60 -1.00
N ARG A 25 4.28 -2.61 -1.24
CA ARG A 25 4.86 -2.84 -2.58
C ARG A 25 3.80 -3.20 -3.61
N GLN A 26 2.79 -3.99 -3.23
CA GLN A 26 1.70 -4.35 -4.13
C GLN A 26 0.83 -3.13 -4.49
N THR A 27 0.59 -2.24 -3.53
CA THR A 27 -0.18 -1.01 -3.75
C THR A 27 0.59 -0.05 -4.66
N ALA A 28 1.88 0.17 -4.39
CA ALA A 28 2.76 0.96 -5.24
C ALA A 28 2.82 0.44 -6.68
N ALA A 29 3.01 -0.88 -6.86
CA ALA A 29 3.07 -1.52 -8.17
C ALA A 29 1.73 -1.40 -8.93
N ARG A 30 0.59 -1.52 -8.25
CA ARG A 30 -0.74 -1.32 -8.86
C ARG A 30 -0.93 0.12 -9.34
N ILE A 31 -0.53 1.11 -8.54
CA ILE A 31 -0.59 2.52 -8.92
C ILE A 31 0.34 2.78 -10.12
N ALA A 32 1.58 2.30 -10.08
CA ALA A 32 2.51 2.44 -11.20
C ALA A 32 1.95 1.81 -12.49
N THR A 33 1.43 0.58 -12.41
CA THR A 33 0.83 -0.12 -13.56
C THR A 33 -0.36 0.64 -14.15
N ALA A 34 -1.24 1.19 -13.30
CA ALA A 34 -2.38 1.98 -13.74
C ALA A 34 -2.00 3.27 -14.48
N ASN A 35 -0.78 3.76 -14.29
CA ASN A 35 -0.23 4.93 -14.98
C ASN A 35 0.78 4.54 -16.08
N GLY A 36 0.88 3.26 -16.46
CA GLY A 36 1.79 2.80 -17.49
C GLY A 36 3.28 2.85 -17.11
N ILE A 37 3.58 2.83 -15.81
CA ILE A 37 4.94 2.90 -15.27
C ILE A 37 5.44 1.49 -14.94
N SER A 38 6.55 1.11 -15.56
CA SER A 38 7.24 -0.16 -15.33
C SER A 38 8.60 -0.01 -14.63
N SER A 39 8.95 1.21 -14.21
CA SER A 39 10.22 1.50 -13.55
C SER A 39 10.16 1.10 -12.07
N GLU A 40 11.04 0.20 -11.64
CA GLU A 40 11.18 -0.18 -10.22
C GLU A 40 11.52 1.03 -9.33
N GLU A 41 12.29 2.00 -9.84
CA GLU A 41 12.62 3.23 -9.09
C GLU A 41 11.36 4.04 -8.73
N HIS A 42 10.42 4.15 -9.67
CA HIS A 42 9.15 4.84 -9.41
C HIS A 42 8.25 4.04 -8.45
N ILE A 43 8.29 2.71 -8.54
CA ILE A 43 7.56 1.84 -7.58
C ILE A 43 8.14 2.05 -6.16
N ASP A 44 9.46 2.14 -6.01
CA ASP A 44 10.12 2.39 -4.73
C ASP A 44 9.83 3.79 -4.20
N GLU A 45 9.77 4.81 -5.07
CA GLU A 45 9.34 6.15 -4.69
C GLU A 45 7.90 6.16 -4.16
N LEU A 46 6.97 5.51 -4.86
CA LEU A 46 5.59 5.38 -4.42
C LEU A 46 5.47 4.61 -3.11
N ALA A 47 6.26 3.55 -2.93
CA ALA A 47 6.32 2.81 -1.68
C ALA A 47 6.75 3.72 -0.51
N ARG A 48 7.76 4.58 -0.71
CA ARG A 48 8.19 5.56 0.30
C ARG A 48 7.10 6.57 0.64
N ILE A 49 6.35 7.04 -0.34
CA ILE A 49 5.21 7.95 -0.11
C ILE A 49 4.12 7.24 0.71
N ILE A 50 3.76 6.00 0.35
CA ILE A 50 2.76 5.20 1.05
C ILE A 50 3.20 4.95 2.51
N ILE A 51 4.47 4.59 2.74
CA ILE A 51 5.00 4.38 4.09
C ILE A 51 4.94 5.66 4.92
N GLY A 52 5.37 6.80 4.35
CA GLY A 52 5.38 8.08 5.05
C GLY A 52 3.97 8.51 5.46
N GLU A 53 3.03 8.47 4.52
CA GLU A 53 1.65 8.87 4.79
C GLU A 53 0.91 7.84 5.67
N GLY A 54 1.15 6.55 5.45
CA GLY A 54 0.55 5.49 6.25
C GLY A 54 1.00 5.54 7.70
N GLY A 55 2.28 5.83 7.95
CA GLY A 55 2.80 6.06 9.30
C GLY A 55 2.17 7.28 9.96
N ARG A 56 1.96 8.37 9.19
CA ARG A 56 1.29 9.59 9.68
C ARG A 56 -0.17 9.35 10.08
N LEU A 57 -0.88 8.49 9.34
CA LEU A 57 -2.30 8.18 9.56
C LEU A 57 -2.56 6.95 10.44
N GLY A 58 -1.50 6.28 10.93
CA GLY A 58 -1.63 5.08 11.75
C GLY A 58 -2.18 3.86 11.00
N VAL A 59 -1.95 3.78 9.69
CA VAL A 59 -2.41 2.65 8.87
C VAL A 59 -1.52 1.44 9.11
N ALA A 60 -2.12 0.28 9.36
CA ALA A 60 -1.38 -0.97 9.43
C ALA A 60 -0.81 -1.31 8.05
N MET A 61 0.49 -1.55 7.96
CA MET A 61 1.19 -1.75 6.70
C MET A 61 2.12 -2.96 6.78
N GLU A 62 2.22 -3.68 5.67
CA GLU A 62 3.19 -4.74 5.46
C GLU A 62 4.02 -4.45 4.21
N PRO A 63 5.34 -4.70 4.23
CA PRO A 63 6.23 -4.36 3.13
C PRO A 63 5.89 -5.16 1.86
N GLY A 64 5.45 -6.41 2.02
CA GLY A 64 5.14 -7.31 0.93
C GLY A 64 4.03 -8.32 1.27
N LEU A 65 3.59 -9.05 0.24
CA LEU A 65 2.51 -10.03 0.36
C LEU A 65 2.89 -11.19 1.29
N ARG A 66 4.17 -11.58 1.30
CA ARG A 66 4.65 -12.68 2.15
C ARG A 66 4.50 -12.32 3.62
N GLU A 67 4.96 -11.13 4.01
CA GLU A 67 4.90 -10.62 5.37
C GLU A 67 3.44 -10.47 5.82
N ALA A 68 2.57 -9.98 4.94
CA ALA A 68 1.13 -9.91 5.18
C ALA A 68 0.49 -11.29 5.42
N ILE A 69 0.86 -12.31 4.63
CA ILE A 69 0.36 -13.67 4.83
C ILE A 69 0.86 -14.26 6.16
N GLU A 70 2.13 -14.07 6.50
CA GLU A 70 2.68 -14.57 7.77
C GLU A 70 2.00 -13.91 8.98
N ARG A 71 1.69 -12.61 8.88
CA ARG A 71 0.90 -11.91 9.89
C ARG A 71 -0.53 -12.43 10.00
N LEU A 72 -1.21 -12.66 8.89
CA LEU A 72 -2.57 -13.20 8.91
C LEU A 72 -2.62 -14.60 9.57
N LYS A 73 -1.58 -15.42 9.36
CA LYS A 73 -1.44 -16.72 10.02
C LYS A 73 -1.22 -16.59 11.53
N SER A 74 -0.48 -15.58 12.00
CA SER A 74 -0.16 -15.41 13.42
C SER A 74 -1.27 -14.73 14.22
N GLU A 75 -1.99 -13.78 13.63
CA GLU A 75 -3.04 -12.99 14.31
C GLU A 75 -4.43 -13.66 14.27
N GLY A 76 -4.58 -14.79 13.54
CA GLY A 76 -5.77 -15.63 13.61
C GLY A 76 -7.05 -15.04 12.98
N GLY A 77 -6.98 -13.90 12.31
CA GLY A 77 -8.14 -13.29 11.66
C GLY A 77 -7.80 -12.06 10.83
N GLY A 78 -8.07 -12.14 9.53
CA GLY A 78 -8.13 -10.99 8.63
C GLY A 78 -8.66 -11.44 7.27
N SER A 79 -9.58 -10.67 6.70
CA SER A 79 -10.08 -10.93 5.35
C SER A 79 -9.19 -10.24 4.32
N SER A 80 -8.55 -11.03 3.46
CA SER A 80 -7.85 -10.54 2.28
C SER A 80 -8.87 -10.18 1.20
N VAL A 81 -9.16 -8.88 1.05
CA VAL A 81 -9.96 -8.37 -0.07
C VAL A 81 -9.00 -7.99 -1.19
N ALA A 82 -8.93 -8.81 -2.23
CA ALA A 82 -8.31 -8.41 -3.49
C ALA A 82 -9.29 -7.50 -4.25
N LEU A 83 -8.97 -6.21 -4.33
CA LEU A 83 -9.49 -5.32 -5.38
C LEU A 83 -8.87 -5.69 -6.72
#